data_AF-A0AAN9CCQ0-F1
#
_entry.id   AF-A0AAN9CCQ0-F1
#
_cell.length_a   1.000
_cell.length_b   1.000
_cell.length_c   1.000
_cell.angle_alpha   90.00
_cell.angle_beta   90.00
_cell.angle_gamma   90.00
#
_symmetry.space_group_name_H-M   'P 1'
#
loop_
_entity.id
_entity.type
_entity.pdbx_description
1 polymer ?
#
loop_
_entity_poly.entity_id
_entity_poly.type
_entity_poly.pdbx_seq_one_letter_code
_entity_poly.pdbx_strand_id
1 'polypeptide(L)'
;MKPGEHSWALGSCHHGPLVEPREKDWIAPNSEAHQKLCELILDARWLEDVHKYLHFRSTAELESFHNHILMYASKRFCFTHAVYSSQVFLAALDYNHHINRAPRKKKDGTLQ
;
A
#
# COMPACT_ATOMS: atom_id res chain seq x y z
N MET A 1 -20.87 -2.50 -5.50
CA MET A 1 -19.64 -3.32 -5.35
C MET A 1 -19.97 -4.74 -5.76
N LYS A 2 -19.24 -5.30 -6.74
CA LYS A 2 -19.46 -6.69 -7.17
C LYS A 2 -18.94 -7.66 -6.09
N PRO A 3 -19.52 -8.86 -5.97
CA PRO A 3 -18.97 -9.94 -5.17
C PRO A 3 -17.50 -10.22 -5.53
N GLY A 4 -16.58 -10.06 -4.56
CA GLY A 4 -15.16 -10.41 -4.72
C GLY A 4 -14.26 -9.26 -5.17
N GLU A 5 -14.83 -8.10 -5.47
CA GLU A 5 -14.08 -6.91 -5.88
C GLU A 5 -13.96 -5.96 -4.68
N HIS A 6 -12.79 -5.96 -4.04
CA HIS A 6 -12.48 -5.02 -2.96
C HIS A 6 -11.20 -4.26 -3.31
N SER A 7 -11.42 -2.98 -3.61
CA SER A 7 -10.39 -1.97 -3.80
C SER A 7 -10.49 -0.97 -2.65
N TRP A 8 -9.38 -0.76 -1.95
CA TRP A 8 -9.19 0.37 -1.05
C TRP A 8 -8.15 1.33 -1.65
N ALA A 9 -8.00 2.51 -1.04
CA ALA A 9 -7.18 3.60 -1.58
C ALA A 9 -5.71 3.24 -1.88
N LEU A 10 -5.20 2.12 -1.36
CA LEU A 10 -3.80 1.68 -1.49
C LEU A 10 -3.67 0.23 -1.96
N GLY A 11 -4.73 -0.37 -2.51
CA GLY A 11 -4.63 -1.74 -2.98
C GLY A 11 -5.93 -2.42 -3.36
N SER A 12 -5.77 -3.53 -4.05
CA SER A 12 -6.80 -4.52 -4.30
C SER A 12 -6.33 -5.86 -3.77
N CYS A 13 -7.24 -6.81 -3.58
CA CYS A 13 -6.77 -8.16 -3.36
C CYS A 13 -6.13 -8.77 -4.60
N HIS A 14 -5.07 -9.54 -4.34
CA HIS A 14 -4.29 -10.26 -5.33
C HIS A 14 -4.76 -11.72 -5.45
N HIS A 15 -6.07 -11.96 -5.31
CA HIS A 15 -6.63 -13.28 -5.56
C HIS A 15 -7.35 -13.28 -6.92
N GLY A 16 -7.37 -14.45 -7.59
CA GLY A 16 -8.18 -14.63 -8.79
C GLY A 16 -9.68 -14.58 -8.50
N PRO A 17 -10.54 -14.79 -9.51
CA PRO A 17 -11.98 -14.93 -9.28
C PRO A 17 -12.23 -15.96 -8.18
N LEU A 18 -13.06 -15.61 -7.20
CA LEU A 18 -13.49 -16.56 -6.17
C LEU A 18 -14.42 -17.57 -6.85
N VAL A 19 -13.88 -18.74 -7.21
CA VAL A 19 -14.61 -19.81 -7.90
C VAL A 19 -15.49 -20.59 -6.92
N GLU A 20 -15.10 -20.62 -5.65
CA GLU A 20 -15.81 -21.33 -4.58
C GLU A 20 -17.06 -20.55 -4.09
N PRO A 21 -18.10 -21.27 -3.63
CA PRO A 21 -19.26 -20.66 -3.00
C PRO A 21 -18.84 -19.72 -1.86
N ARG A 22 -19.44 -18.53 -1.81
CA ARG A 22 -19.22 -17.56 -0.71
C ARG A 22 -19.74 -18.06 0.63
N GLU A 23 -20.72 -18.97 0.59
CA GLU A 23 -21.21 -19.68 1.77
C GLU A 23 -20.19 -20.74 2.15
N LYS A 24 -19.23 -20.31 2.97
CA LYS A 24 -18.33 -21.22 3.67
C LYS A 24 -19.00 -21.62 4.97
N ASP A 25 -18.87 -22.89 5.32
CA ASP A 25 -19.30 -23.37 6.62
C ASP A 25 -18.57 -22.60 7.73
N TRP A 26 -19.31 -22.26 8.77
CA TRP A 26 -18.75 -21.65 9.95
C TRP A 26 -17.81 -22.63 10.66
N ILE A 27 -16.72 -22.10 11.22
CA ILE A 27 -15.86 -22.88 12.10
C ILE A 27 -16.72 -23.32 13.30
N ALA A 28 -16.89 -24.63 13.44
CA ALA A 28 -17.67 -25.19 14.54
C ALA A 28 -17.03 -24.81 15.89
N PRO A 29 -17.81 -24.36 16.88
CA PRO A 29 -17.29 -24.07 18.22
C PRO A 29 -16.54 -25.27 18.79
N ASN A 30 -15.40 -25.01 19.43
CA ASN A 30 -14.54 -26.03 20.06
C ASN A 30 -13.95 -27.08 19.12
N SER A 31 -14.13 -26.98 17.80
CA SER A 31 -13.37 -27.77 16.83
C SER A 31 -11.86 -27.50 16.95
N GLU A 32 -11.04 -28.39 16.41
CA GLU A 32 -9.59 -28.19 16.36
C GLU A 32 -9.22 -26.87 15.67
N ALA A 33 -9.89 -26.55 14.56
CA ALA A 33 -9.72 -25.29 13.84
C ALA A 33 -10.09 -24.07 14.71
N HIS A 34 -11.18 -24.15 15.48
CA HIS A 34 -11.56 -23.10 16.44
C HIS A 34 -10.49 -22.90 17.51
N GLN A 35 -10.01 -24.00 18.10
CA GLN A 35 -9.01 -23.95 19.16
C GLN A 35 -7.68 -23.35 18.65
N LYS A 36 -7.22 -23.77 17.47
CA LYS A 36 -6.01 -23.20 16.84
C LYS A 36 -6.17 -21.72 16.51
N LEU A 37 -7.34 -21.31 16.04
CA LEU A 37 -7.63 -19.90 15.79
C LEU A 37 -7.60 -19.09 17.08
N CYS A 38 -8.21 -19.60 18.16
CA CYS A 38 -8.17 -18.97 19.48
C CYS A 38 -6.74 -18.87 20.03
N GLU A 39 -5.94 -19.94 19.96
CA GLU A 39 -4.53 -19.94 20.39
C GLU A 39 -3.74 -18.82 19.70
N LEU A 40 -3.95 -18.62 18.40
CA LEU A 40 -3.23 -17.62 17.62
C LEU A 40 -3.74 -16.19 17.89
N ILE A 41 -5.07 -15.98 17.87
CA ILE A 41 -5.66 -14.64 18.03
C ILE A 41 -5.55 -14.14 19.47
N LEU A 42 -5.54 -15.04 20.45
CA LEU A 42 -5.44 -14.69 21.87
C LEU A 42 -4.00 -14.82 22.41
N ASP A 43 -3.00 -15.06 21.56
CA ASP A 43 -1.59 -15.02 21.97
C ASP A 43 -1.26 -13.64 22.54
N ALA A 44 -0.66 -13.62 23.74
CA ALA A 44 -0.41 -12.38 24.47
C ALA A 44 0.54 -11.42 23.72
N ARG A 45 1.55 -11.96 23.01
CA ARG A 45 2.47 -11.14 22.22
C ARG A 45 1.77 -10.58 20.98
N TRP A 46 0.96 -11.40 20.33
CA TRP A 46 0.13 -10.95 19.23
C TRP A 46 -0.83 -9.82 19.64
N LEU A 47 -1.53 -9.95 20.76
CA LEU A 47 -2.43 -8.90 21.26
C LEU A 47 -1.69 -7.60 21.62
N GLU A 48 -0.45 -7.69 22.10
CA GLU A 48 0.41 -6.53 22.30
C GLU A 48 0.85 -5.91 20.97
N ASP A 49 1.07 -6.70 19.92
CA ASP A 49 1.62 -6.20 18.67
C ASP A 49 0.56 -5.78 17.63
N VAL A 50 -0.65 -6.35 17.67
CA VAL A 50 -1.66 -6.19 16.62
C VAL A 50 -2.02 -4.71 16.37
N HIS A 51 -2.06 -3.89 17.44
CA HIS A 51 -2.34 -2.47 17.32
C HIS A 51 -1.27 -1.70 16.53
N LYS A 52 -0.03 -2.18 16.52
CA LYS A 52 1.08 -1.61 15.73
C LYS A 52 0.83 -1.82 14.22
N TYR A 53 0.15 -2.90 13.85
CA TYR A 53 -0.20 -3.21 12.46
C TYR A 53 -1.50 -2.55 12.00
N LEU A 54 -2.41 -2.20 12.91
CA LEU A 54 -3.66 -1.48 12.56
C LEU A 54 -3.39 -0.12 11.90
N HIS A 55 -2.26 0.49 12.20
CA HIS A 55 -1.84 1.77 11.63
C HIS A 55 -0.72 1.64 10.60
N PHE A 56 -0.48 0.44 10.04
CA PHE A 56 0.54 0.25 9.00
C PHE A 56 0.12 0.96 7.70
N ARG A 57 0.38 2.26 7.66
CA ARG A 57 0.29 3.11 6.48
C ARG A 57 1.70 3.19 5.92
N SER A 58 1.91 2.55 4.78
CA SER A 58 3.15 2.77 4.03
C SER A 58 3.24 4.25 3.66
N THR A 59 4.38 4.87 3.94
CA THR A 59 4.74 6.21 3.47
C THR A 59 5.40 6.19 2.09
N ALA A 60 5.51 5.03 1.44
CA ALA A 60 6.23 4.87 0.18
C ALA A 60 5.78 5.84 -0.92
N GLU A 61 4.46 6.06 -1.07
CA GLU A 61 3.93 7.03 -2.05
C GLU A 61 4.29 8.48 -1.70
N LEU A 62 4.24 8.82 -0.40
CA LEU A 62 4.62 10.15 0.08
C LEU A 62 6.13 10.39 -0.10
N GLU A 63 6.95 9.37 0.17
CA GLU A 63 8.40 9.40 -0.02
C GLU A 63 8.77 9.49 -1.51
N SER A 64 8.05 8.76 -2.37
CA SER A 64 8.19 8.83 -3.83
C SER A 64 7.94 10.26 -4.33
N PHE A 65 6.84 10.88 -3.91
CA PHE A 65 6.54 12.27 -4.26
C PHE A 65 7.57 13.25 -3.68
N HIS A 66 8.01 13.05 -2.43
CA HIS A 66 9.04 13.89 -1.82
C HIS A 66 10.36 13.84 -2.60
N ASN A 67 10.78 12.65 -3.05
CA ASN A 67 11.97 12.49 -3.89
C ASN A 67 11.83 13.26 -5.21
N HIS A 68 10.63 13.29 -5.80
CA HIS A 68 10.35 14.10 -6.98
C HIS A 68 10.50 15.60 -6.69
N ILE A 69 9.99 16.10 -5.57
CA ILE A 69 10.21 17.49 -5.14
C ILE A 69 11.71 17.80 -5.02
N LEU A 70 12.51 16.88 -4.47
CA LEU A 70 13.95 17.10 -4.30
C LEU A 70 14.72 17.22 -5.62
N MET A 71 14.19 16.68 -6.72
CA MET A 71 14.77 16.88 -8.04
C MET A 71 14.63 18.32 -8.56
N TYR A 72 13.55 18.99 -8.20
CA TYR A 72 13.25 20.38 -8.62
C TYR A 72 13.69 21.41 -7.57
N ALA A 73 13.64 21.05 -6.29
CA ALA A 73 13.94 21.90 -5.15
C ALA A 73 14.89 21.21 -4.16
N SER A 74 16.14 21.01 -4.59
CA SER A 74 17.18 20.39 -3.77
C SER A 74 17.43 21.18 -2.48
N LYS A 75 17.58 20.45 -1.36
CA LYS A 75 17.88 21.02 -0.02
C LYS A 75 19.22 21.78 0.04
N ARG A 76 20.06 21.68 -1.00
CA ARG A 76 21.38 22.34 -1.07
C ARG A 76 21.30 23.79 -1.51
N PHE A 77 20.14 24.26 -1.96
CA PHE A 77 19.94 25.62 -2.43
C PHE A 77 18.90 26.34 -1.59
N CYS A 78 19.10 27.66 -1.42
CA CYS A 78 18.12 28.53 -0.79
C CYS A 78 17.16 29.06 -1.85
N PHE A 79 15.87 28.97 -1.58
CA PHE A 79 14.82 29.49 -2.46
C PHE A 79 13.99 30.53 -1.71
N THR A 80 13.53 31.55 -2.42
CA THR A 80 12.43 32.37 -1.91
C THR A 80 11.14 31.56 -1.92
N HIS A 81 10.16 31.95 -1.10
CA HIS A 81 8.88 31.24 -1.01
C HIS A 81 8.20 31.07 -2.39
N ALA A 82 8.20 32.14 -3.21
CA ALA A 82 7.62 32.11 -4.54
C ALA A 82 8.31 31.10 -5.47
N VAL A 83 9.65 31.08 -5.47
CA VAL A 83 10.42 30.15 -6.32
C VAL A 83 10.23 28.71 -5.84
N TYR A 84 10.30 28.45 -4.53
CA TYR A 84 10.08 27.12 -3.98
C TYR A 84 8.69 26.58 -4.33
N SER A 85 7.65 27.41 -4.19
CA SER A 85 6.28 27.05 -4.52
C SER A 85 6.14 26.65 -5.99
N SER A 86 6.73 27.43 -6.91
CA SER A 86 6.73 27.10 -8.34
C SER A 86 7.44 25.77 -8.63
N GLN A 87 8.57 25.49 -7.98
CA GLN A 87 9.27 24.21 -8.14
C GLN A 87 8.44 23.02 -7.63
N VAL A 88 7.76 23.17 -6.49
CA VAL A 88 6.86 22.14 -5.96
C VAL A 88 5.68 21.89 -6.91
N PHE A 89 5.10 22.93 -7.50
CA PHE A 89 4.03 22.75 -8.50
C PHE A 89 4.51 22.03 -9.75
N LEU A 90 5.71 22.35 -10.26
CA LEU A 90 6.29 21.62 -11.39
C LEU A 90 6.55 20.15 -11.04
N ALA A 91 7.11 19.87 -9.86
CA ALA A 91 7.31 18.51 -9.38
C ALA A 91 5.98 17.74 -9.25
N ALA A 92 4.91 18.39 -8.79
CA ALA A 92 3.59 17.78 -8.70
C ALA A 92 2.98 17.44 -10.07
N LEU A 93 3.08 18.35 -11.04
CA LEU A 93 2.62 18.10 -12.41
C LEU A 93 3.37 16.91 -13.03
N ASP A 94 4.69 16.88 -12.86
CA ASP A 94 5.54 15.82 -13.40
C ASP A 94 5.31 14.48 -12.69
N TYR A 95 5.15 14.48 -11.37
CA TYR A 95 4.79 13.29 -10.60
C TYR A 95 3.45 12.71 -11.04
N ASN A 96 2.42 13.54 -11.15
CA ASN A 96 1.08 13.11 -11.57
C ASN A 96 1.07 12.53 -12.99
N HIS A 97 1.92 13.07 -13.88
CA HIS A 97 2.11 12.51 -15.21
C HIS A 97 2.77 11.12 -15.19
N HIS A 98 3.61 10.83 -14.20
CA HIS A 98 4.43 9.61 -14.15
C HIS A 98 3.97 8.53 -13.17
N ILE A 99 3.09 8.82 -12.22
CA ILE A 99 2.67 7.88 -11.16
C ILE A 99 2.10 6.55 -11.70
N ASN A 100 1.45 6.57 -12.87
CA ASN A 100 0.85 5.38 -13.49
C ASN A 100 1.75 4.76 -14.58
N ARG A 101 3.01 5.19 -14.68
CA ARG A 101 3.92 4.66 -15.70
C ARG A 101 4.28 3.22 -15.36
N ALA A 102 4.08 2.32 -16.33
CA ALA A 102 4.50 0.94 -16.17
C ALA A 102 6.01 0.84 -15.88
N PRO A 103 6.44 -0.01 -14.92
CA PRO A 103 7.84 -0.19 -14.61
C PRO A 103 8.63 -0.63 -15.84
N ARG A 104 9.87 -0.13 -15.97
CA ARG A 104 10.71 -0.41 -17.14
C ARG A 104 11.05 -1.89 -17.16
N LYS A 105 10.71 -2.58 -18.26
CA LYS A 105 11.08 -3.98 -18.48
C LYS A 105 12.42 -4.06 -19.22
N LYS A 106 13.27 -4.99 -18.81
CA LYS A 106 14.49 -5.37 -19.54
C LYS A 106 14.10 -6.18 -20.79
N LYS A 107 15.06 -6.42 -21.68
CA LYS A 107 14.83 -7.19 -22.92
C LYS A 107 14.34 -8.62 -22.66
N ASP A 108 14.62 -9.17 -21.49
CA ASP A 108 14.19 -10.50 -21.02
C ASP A 108 12.80 -10.50 -20.34
N GLY A 109 12.14 -9.33 -20.23
CA GLY A 109 10.83 -9.19 -19.60
C GLY A 109 10.84 -8.97 -18.08
N THR A 110 12.00 -9.02 -17.42
CA THR A 110 12.12 -8.73 -15.98
C THR A 110 11.95 -7.23 -15.71
N LEU A 111 11.33 -6.90 -14.57
CA LEU A 111 11.26 -5.52 -14.08
C LEU A 111 12.66 -5.04 -13.67
N GLN A 112 12.97 -3.79 -13.96
CA GLN A 112 14.23 -3.18 -13.58
C GLN A 112 14.20 -2.62 -12.16
#